data_AF-A0A317Z8K6-F1
#
_entry.id   AF-A0A317Z8K6-F1
#
_cell.length_a   1.000
_cell.length_b   1.000
_cell.length_c   1.000
_cell.angle_alpha   90.00
_cell.angle_beta   90.00
_cell.angle_gamma   90.00
#
_symmetry.space_group_name_H-M   'P 1'
#
loop_
_entity.id
_entity.type
_entity.pdbx_description
1 polymer ?
#
loop_
_entity_poly.entity_id
_entity_poly.type
_entity_poly.pdbx_seq_one_letter_code
_entity_poly.pdbx_strand_id
1 'polypeptide(L)'
;INESDVQSVRQFENEIQNLISVYDEILSEMAKSSVRYSEVQDNLKYIEDHVEVINTKQEKLQNHLVSLREDEAEAEEHILRVQSKKEEIYRRLLASNLTSVPERFIILKNEIDYEVRDVNKRFSERPINVQQLKDKVNKVVLQMNKFEDEANDVLINAVYAERLIQYGNRYRKDNHDLDKSLNEAERLFKNNRYKRSSEISEQALEQLEPGIAQHIEREVLEQQS
;
A
#
# COMPACT_ATOMS: atom_id res chain seq x y z
N ILE A 1 -13.03 14.25 10.68
CA ILE A 1 -13.93 15.42 10.55
C ILE A 1 -13.06 16.65 10.75
N ASN A 2 -12.83 17.39 9.68
CA ASN A 2 -11.97 18.57 9.73
C ASN A 2 -12.79 19.81 10.10
N GLU A 3 -12.11 20.91 10.43
CA GLU A 3 -12.76 22.16 10.88
C GLU A 3 -13.76 22.71 9.83
N SER A 4 -13.45 22.53 8.54
CA SER A 4 -14.32 22.89 7.42
C SER A 4 -15.65 22.12 7.40
N ASP A 5 -15.64 20.84 7.75
CA ASP A 5 -16.86 20.01 7.79
C ASP A 5 -17.75 20.48 8.94
N VAL A 6 -17.16 20.75 10.11
CA VAL A 6 -17.86 21.28 11.28
C VAL A 6 -18.46 22.65 10.98
N GLN A 7 -17.71 23.51 10.27
CA GLN A 7 -18.20 24.81 9.86
C GLN A 7 -19.38 24.70 8.88
N SER A 8 -19.34 23.74 7.96
CA SER A 8 -20.44 23.49 7.01
C SER A 8 -21.71 23.05 7.73
N VAL A 9 -21.62 22.17 8.73
CA VAL A 9 -22.76 21.76 9.56
C VAL A 9 -23.37 22.97 10.29
N ARG A 10 -22.55 23.81 10.91
CA ARG A 10 -23.01 25.05 11.57
C ARG A 10 -23.68 26.02 10.60
N GLN A 11 -23.18 26.11 9.37
CA GLN A 11 -23.81 26.92 8.33
C GLN A 11 -25.21 26.38 8.00
N PHE A 12 -25.37 25.07 7.85
CA PHE A 12 -26.69 24.47 7.62
C PHE A 12 -27.65 24.72 8.79
N GLU A 13 -27.19 24.63 10.04
CA GLU A 13 -28.01 24.96 11.21
C GLU A 13 -28.53 26.41 11.16
N ASN A 14 -27.65 27.36 10.83
CA ASN A 14 -28.03 28.78 10.70
C ASN A 14 -28.98 29.01 9.52
N GLU A 15 -28.72 28.39 8.36
CA GLU A 15 -29.61 28.46 7.19
C GLU A 15 -31.01 27.91 7.55
N ILE A 16 -31.10 26.78 8.25
CA ILE A 16 -32.36 26.18 8.70
C ILE A 16 -33.09 27.09 9.70
N GLN A 17 -32.38 27.70 10.67
CA GLN A 17 -33.00 28.63 11.63
C GLN A 17 -33.60 29.86 10.93
N ASN A 18 -32.94 30.37 9.88
CA ASN A 18 -33.50 31.44 9.07
C ASN A 18 -34.78 30.99 8.36
N LEU A 19 -34.82 29.77 7.80
CA LEU A 19 -36.02 29.23 7.16
C LEU A 19 -37.19 29.04 8.13
N ILE A 20 -36.91 28.61 9.37
CA ILE A 20 -37.92 28.53 10.44
C ILE A 20 -38.50 29.93 10.73
N SER A 21 -37.65 30.95 10.78
CA SER A 21 -38.09 32.33 11.00
C SER A 21 -39.01 32.83 9.87
N VAL A 22 -38.67 32.54 8.61
CA VAL A 22 -39.53 32.87 7.45
C VAL A 22 -40.85 32.10 7.51
N TYR A 23 -40.84 30.85 7.97
CA TYR A 23 -42.06 30.07 8.16
C TYR A 23 -42.97 30.68 9.24
N ASP A 24 -42.41 31.16 10.35
CA ASP A 24 -43.15 31.86 11.39
C ASP A 24 -43.79 33.17 10.87
N GLU A 25 -43.11 33.89 9.98
CA GLU A 25 -43.66 35.07 9.29
C GLU A 25 -44.86 34.70 8.41
N ILE A 26 -44.79 33.58 7.67
CA ILE A 26 -45.93 33.06 6.88
C ILE A 26 -47.13 32.76 7.80
N LEU A 27 -46.91 32.09 8.93
CA LEU A 27 -47.97 31.80 9.90
C LEU A 27 -48.60 33.07 10.46
N SER A 28 -47.79 34.09 10.74
CA SER A 28 -48.26 35.40 11.21
C SER A 28 -49.11 36.13 10.17
N GLU A 29 -48.69 36.14 8.90
CA GLU A 29 -49.45 36.73 7.80
C GLU A 29 -50.79 36.04 7.58
N MET A 30 -50.81 34.70 7.64
CA MET A 30 -52.01 33.88 7.51
C MET A 30 -53.03 34.08 8.65
N ALA A 31 -52.58 34.55 9.82
CA ALA A 31 -53.45 34.85 10.96
C ALA A 31 -54.14 36.23 10.88
N LYS A 32 -53.77 37.07 9.90
CA LYS A 32 -54.35 38.41 9.73
C LYS A 32 -55.77 38.32 9.14
N SER A 33 -56.59 39.34 9.42
CA SER A 33 -57.95 39.45 8.88
C SER A 33 -57.99 39.67 7.36
N SER A 34 -56.91 40.19 6.77
CA SER A 34 -56.72 40.33 5.33
C SER A 34 -55.32 39.82 4.97
N VAL A 35 -55.27 38.66 4.34
CA VAL A 35 -54.03 37.94 4.02
C VAL A 35 -53.47 38.37 2.66
N ARG A 36 -52.16 38.59 2.59
CA ARG A 36 -51.43 38.85 1.33
C ARG A 36 -50.94 37.54 0.70
N TYR A 37 -51.82 36.86 -0.04
CA TYR A 37 -51.50 35.54 -0.61
C TYR A 37 -50.28 35.49 -1.54
N SER A 38 -49.99 36.57 -2.28
CA SER A 38 -48.80 36.60 -3.15
C SER A 38 -47.49 36.56 -2.33
N GLU A 39 -47.45 37.27 -1.20
CA GLU A 39 -46.29 37.29 -0.30
C GLU A 39 -46.09 35.93 0.38
N VAL A 40 -47.20 35.28 0.78
CA VAL A 40 -47.17 33.90 1.30
C VAL A 40 -46.63 32.93 0.24
N GLN A 41 -47.08 33.06 -1.02
CA GLN A 41 -46.60 32.21 -2.12
C GLN A 41 -45.11 32.41 -2.39
N ASP A 42 -44.64 33.65 -2.41
CA ASP A 42 -43.23 33.98 -2.64
C ASP A 42 -42.34 33.42 -1.50
N ASN A 43 -42.77 33.57 -0.24
CA ASN A 43 -42.04 33.05 0.91
C ASN A 43 -42.04 31.51 0.96
N LEU A 44 -43.16 30.86 0.60
CA LEU A 44 -43.20 29.39 0.48
C LEU A 44 -42.23 28.89 -0.58
N LYS A 45 -42.17 29.56 -1.73
CA LYS A 45 -41.24 29.22 -2.79
C LYS A 45 -39.79 29.45 -2.37
N TYR A 46 -39.52 30.54 -1.65
CA TYR A 46 -38.20 30.80 -1.07
C TYR A 46 -37.76 29.65 -0.13
N ILE A 47 -38.66 29.18 0.74
CA ILE A 47 -38.38 28.04 1.63
C ILE A 47 -38.12 26.77 0.81
N GLU A 48 -38.98 26.46 -0.16
CA GLU A 48 -38.85 25.27 -1.01
C GLU A 48 -37.47 25.22 -1.71
N ASP A 49 -37.10 26.31 -2.40
CA ASP A 49 -35.83 26.41 -3.12
C ASP A 49 -34.62 26.26 -2.17
N HIS A 50 -34.67 26.87 -0.98
CA HIS A 50 -33.55 26.80 -0.03
C HIS A 50 -33.45 25.46 0.68
N VAL A 51 -34.58 24.80 0.99
CA VAL A 51 -34.59 23.44 1.53
C VAL A 51 -33.95 22.47 0.54
N GLU A 52 -34.28 22.58 -0.75
CA GLU A 52 -33.67 21.74 -1.79
C GLU A 52 -32.14 21.92 -1.86
N VAL A 53 -31.68 23.17 -1.80
CA VAL A 53 -30.25 23.50 -1.79
C VAL A 53 -29.55 22.93 -0.55
N ILE A 54 -30.13 23.11 0.66
CA ILE A 54 -29.56 22.60 1.91
C ILE A 54 -29.49 21.07 1.86
N ASN A 55 -30.57 20.40 1.45
CA ASN A 55 -30.59 18.93 1.33
C ASN A 55 -29.49 18.43 0.41
N THR A 56 -29.33 19.06 -0.77
CA THR A 56 -28.28 18.70 -1.72
C THR A 56 -26.87 18.89 -1.14
N LYS A 57 -26.64 19.98 -0.39
CA LYS A 57 -25.35 20.22 0.28
C LYS A 57 -25.09 19.22 1.41
N GLN A 58 -26.12 18.89 2.20
CA GLN A 58 -26.04 17.90 3.27
C GLN A 58 -25.74 16.50 2.72
N GLU A 59 -26.39 16.09 1.63
CA GLU A 59 -26.12 14.82 0.95
C GLU A 59 -24.66 14.74 0.47
N LYS A 60 -24.14 15.81 -0.14
CA LYS A 60 -22.73 15.88 -0.54
C LYS A 60 -21.78 15.73 0.64
N LEU A 61 -22.06 16.41 1.75
CA LEU A 61 -21.24 16.30 2.97
C LEU A 61 -21.31 14.87 3.54
N GLN A 62 -22.50 14.27 3.58
CA GLN A 62 -22.68 12.89 4.03
C GLN A 62 -21.85 11.92 3.18
N ASN A 63 -21.95 12.02 1.85
CA ASN A 63 -21.18 11.19 0.93
C ASN A 63 -19.67 11.39 1.10
N HIS A 64 -19.23 12.64 1.32
CA HIS A 64 -17.84 12.93 1.62
C HIS A 64 -17.36 12.25 2.91
N LEU A 65 -18.13 12.35 4.00
CA LEU A 65 -17.80 11.72 5.29
C LEU A 65 -17.78 10.19 5.21
N VAL A 66 -18.69 9.58 4.44
CA VAL A 66 -18.69 8.13 4.19
C VAL A 66 -17.43 7.73 3.45
N SER A 67 -17.08 8.42 2.37
CA SER A 67 -15.85 8.16 1.60
C SER A 67 -14.59 8.30 2.45
N LEU A 68 -14.51 9.30 3.33
CA LEU A 68 -13.38 9.45 4.24
C LEU A 68 -13.23 8.26 5.21
N ARG A 69 -14.36 7.68 5.65
CA ARG A 69 -14.36 6.52 6.55
C ARG A 69 -13.94 5.25 5.83
N GLU A 70 -14.39 5.08 4.58
CA GLU A 70 -13.96 3.95 3.73
C GLU A 70 -12.45 4.03 3.43
N ASP A 71 -11.97 5.23 3.10
CA ASP A 71 -10.55 5.49 2.86
C ASP A 71 -9.67 5.21 4.10
N GLU A 72 -10.13 5.58 5.30
CA GLU A 72 -9.45 5.28 6.55
C GLU A 72 -9.37 3.76 6.80
N ALA A 73 -10.48 3.04 6.58
CA ALA A 73 -10.53 1.59 6.74
C ALA A 73 -9.63 0.85 5.74
N GLU A 74 -9.60 1.29 4.48
CA GLU A 74 -8.70 0.75 3.46
C GLU A 74 -7.22 0.96 3.84
N ALA A 75 -6.89 2.16 4.32
CA ALA A 75 -5.56 2.48 4.80
C ALA A 75 -5.12 1.57 5.97
N GLU A 76 -6.03 1.24 6.88
CA GLU A 76 -5.77 0.35 8.01
C GLU A 76 -5.49 -1.09 7.53
N GLU A 77 -6.31 -1.59 6.60
CA GLU A 77 -6.12 -2.92 5.99
C GLU A 77 -4.75 -3.04 5.31
N HIS A 78 -4.35 -2.04 4.53
CA HIS A 78 -3.05 -2.04 3.85
C HIS A 78 -1.89 -2.11 4.82
N ILE A 79 -1.95 -1.40 5.95
CA ILE A 79 -0.89 -1.43 6.97
C ILE A 79 -0.81 -2.80 7.66
N LEU A 80 -1.94 -3.42 7.97
CA LEU A 80 -1.97 -4.78 8.53
C LEU A 80 -1.37 -5.79 7.54
N ARG A 81 -1.69 -5.65 6.25
CA ARG A 81 -1.11 -6.48 5.18
C ARG A 81 0.40 -6.28 5.09
N VAL A 82 0.89 -5.03 5.11
CA VAL A 82 2.33 -4.72 5.12
C VAL A 82 3.03 -5.39 6.31
N GLN A 83 2.50 -5.26 7.53
CA GLN A 83 3.10 -5.86 8.73
C GLN A 83 3.24 -7.38 8.59
N SER A 84 2.17 -8.03 8.12
CA SER A 84 2.11 -9.48 7.96
C SER A 84 3.09 -9.98 6.89
N LYS A 85 3.07 -9.33 5.72
CA LYS A 85 3.89 -9.70 4.57
C LYS A 85 5.38 -9.47 4.82
N LYS A 86 5.74 -8.38 5.50
CA LYS A 86 7.10 -8.06 5.94
C LYS A 86 7.68 -9.19 6.82
N GLU A 87 6.93 -9.67 7.81
CA GLU A 87 7.40 -10.76 8.67
C GLU A 87 7.45 -12.10 7.93
N GLU A 88 6.52 -12.36 7.01
CA GLU A 88 6.54 -13.55 6.16
C GLU A 88 7.79 -13.64 5.29
N ILE A 89 8.10 -12.58 4.55
CA ILE A 89 9.29 -12.53 3.68
C ILE A 89 10.57 -12.62 4.50
N TYR A 90 10.62 -11.97 5.66
CA TYR A 90 11.77 -12.07 6.54
C TYR A 90 11.96 -13.51 7.09
N ARG A 91 10.88 -14.22 7.42
CA ARG A 91 10.96 -15.65 7.77
C ARG A 91 11.44 -16.50 6.60
N ARG A 92 11.00 -16.23 5.36
CA ARG A 92 11.50 -16.93 4.16
C ARG A 92 13.01 -16.73 3.98
N LEU A 93 13.51 -15.51 4.17
CA LEU A 93 14.96 -15.22 4.15
C LEU A 93 15.71 -16.00 5.25
N LEU A 94 15.16 -16.10 6.46
CA LEU A 94 15.79 -16.86 7.55
C LEU A 94 15.76 -18.38 7.34
N ALA A 95 14.69 -18.91 6.74
CA ALA A 95 14.51 -20.35 6.54
C ALA A 95 15.25 -20.88 5.31
N SER A 96 15.63 -20.01 4.38
CA SER A 96 16.36 -20.39 3.16
C SER A 96 17.82 -20.77 3.44
N ASN A 97 18.42 -21.54 2.52
CA ASN A 97 19.84 -21.99 2.56
C ASN A 97 20.86 -20.85 2.33
N LEU A 98 20.53 -19.62 2.72
CA LEU A 98 21.46 -18.51 2.64
C LEU A 98 22.59 -18.71 3.66
N THR A 99 23.79 -18.26 3.29
CA THR A 99 24.93 -18.31 4.22
C THR A 99 24.67 -17.42 5.45
N SER A 100 23.99 -16.31 5.25
CA SER A 100 23.42 -15.43 6.27
C SER A 100 22.38 -14.52 5.62
N VAL A 101 21.46 -13.96 6.41
CA VAL A 101 20.57 -12.90 5.91
C VAL A 101 21.40 -11.64 5.66
N PRO A 102 21.44 -11.09 4.43
CA PRO A 102 22.18 -9.87 4.16
C PRO A 102 21.71 -8.69 5.02
N GLU A 103 22.64 -7.94 5.60
CA GLU A 103 22.36 -6.83 6.53
C GLU A 103 21.36 -5.81 5.95
N ARG A 104 21.41 -5.56 4.64
CA ARG A 104 20.46 -4.68 3.95
C ARG A 104 18.99 -5.02 4.21
N PHE A 105 18.64 -6.30 4.34
CA PHE A 105 17.25 -6.71 4.58
C PHE A 105 16.82 -6.46 6.03
N ILE A 106 17.78 -6.49 6.97
CA ILE A 106 17.53 -6.10 8.36
C ILE A 106 17.25 -4.60 8.42
N ILE A 107 18.04 -3.79 7.69
CA ILE A 107 17.84 -2.34 7.58
C ILE A 107 16.48 -2.03 6.95
N LEU A 108 16.18 -2.59 5.78
CA LEU A 108 14.90 -2.37 5.09
C LEU A 108 13.69 -2.77 5.95
N LYS A 109 13.77 -3.92 6.65
CA LYS A 109 12.73 -4.34 7.58
C LYS A 109 12.52 -3.31 8.69
N ASN A 110 13.60 -2.80 9.28
CA ASN A 110 13.54 -1.79 10.34
C ASN A 110 12.99 -0.44 9.83
N GLU A 111 13.31 -0.05 8.60
CA GLU A 111 12.75 1.14 7.96
C GLU A 111 11.23 1.02 7.78
N ILE A 112 10.75 -0.13 7.27
CA ILE A 112 9.31 -0.41 7.16
C ILE A 112 8.66 -0.39 8.55
N ASP A 113 9.30 -0.98 9.56
CA ASP A 113 8.82 -0.96 10.95
C ASP A 113 8.69 0.47 11.51
N TYR A 114 9.64 1.34 11.19
CA TYR A 114 9.58 2.75 11.57
C TYR A 114 8.42 3.47 10.88
N GLU A 115 8.27 3.29 9.57
CA GLU A 115 7.23 3.96 8.78
C GLU A 115 5.82 3.48 9.17
N VAL A 116 5.65 2.19 9.46
CA VAL A 116 4.39 1.64 10.00
C VAL A 116 4.04 2.28 11.35
N ARG A 117 5.02 2.46 12.25
CA ARG A 117 4.78 3.15 13.54
C ARG A 117 4.39 4.61 13.33
N ASP A 118 5.00 5.30 12.38
CA ASP A 118 4.64 6.68 12.03
C ASP A 118 3.19 6.78 11.52
N VAL A 119 2.79 5.84 10.65
CA VAL A 119 1.41 5.75 10.17
C VAL A 119 0.42 5.49 11.32
N ASN A 120 0.73 4.54 12.22
CA ASN A 120 -0.14 4.24 13.37
C ASN A 120 -0.31 5.44 14.32
N LYS A 121 0.69 6.31 14.43
CA LYS A 121 0.54 7.58 15.18
C LYS A 121 -0.46 8.50 14.51
N ARG A 122 -0.41 8.63 13.17
CA ARG A 122 -1.37 9.45 12.40
C ARG A 122 -2.80 8.93 12.49
N PHE A 123 -3.00 7.61 12.55
CA PHE A 123 -4.31 7.02 12.85
C PHE A 123 -4.86 7.42 14.23
N SER A 124 -3.99 7.73 15.18
CA SER A 124 -4.38 8.14 16.54
C SER A 124 -4.65 9.64 16.68
N GLU A 125 -4.27 10.45 15.68
CA GLU A 125 -4.49 11.89 15.69
C GLU A 125 -5.97 12.23 15.49
N ARG A 126 -6.44 13.30 16.14
CA ARG A 126 -7.80 13.80 15.98
C ARG A 126 -7.73 15.32 15.81
N PRO A 127 -8.18 15.89 14.66
CA PRO A 127 -8.75 15.22 13.49
C PRO A 127 -7.70 14.52 12.60
N ILE A 128 -8.06 13.39 11.98
CA ILE A 128 -7.20 12.70 10.99
C ILE A 128 -7.26 13.44 9.65
N ASN A 129 -6.09 13.72 9.06
CA ASN A 129 -5.99 14.09 7.66
C ASN A 129 -5.89 12.83 6.78
N VAL A 130 -7.04 12.35 6.28
CA VAL A 130 -7.15 11.10 5.52
C VAL A 130 -6.30 11.14 4.24
N GLN A 131 -6.21 12.27 3.55
CA GLN A 131 -5.39 12.37 2.35
C GLN A 131 -3.90 12.15 2.66
N GLN A 132 -3.37 12.85 3.66
CA GLN A 132 -1.97 12.67 4.08
C GLN A 132 -1.71 11.25 4.61
N LEU A 133 -2.70 10.65 5.27
CA LEU A 133 -2.64 9.27 5.72
C LEU A 133 -2.53 8.30 4.53
N LYS A 134 -3.40 8.43 3.53
CA LYS A 134 -3.36 7.60 2.31
C LYS A 134 -2.02 7.72 1.59
N ASP A 135 -1.53 8.95 1.39
CA ASP A 135 -0.24 9.18 0.72
C ASP A 135 0.91 8.50 1.47
N LYS A 136 0.87 8.59 2.81
CA LYS A 136 1.86 7.93 3.67
C LYS A 136 1.75 6.41 3.58
N VAL A 137 0.55 5.83 3.66
CA VAL A 137 0.32 4.39 3.52
C VAL A 137 0.81 3.88 2.17
N ASN A 138 0.50 4.58 1.08
CA ASN A 138 0.96 4.24 -0.26
C ASN A 138 2.49 4.20 -0.34
N LYS A 139 3.19 5.15 0.29
CA LYS A 139 4.66 5.13 0.39
C LYS A 139 5.16 3.87 1.11
N VAL A 140 4.53 3.48 2.21
CA VAL A 140 4.91 2.27 2.96
C VAL A 140 4.66 1.01 2.13
N VAL A 141 3.53 0.94 1.42
CA VAL A 141 3.21 -0.18 0.51
C VAL A 141 4.26 -0.29 -0.60
N LEU A 142 4.69 0.81 -1.20
CA LEU A 142 5.73 0.81 -2.22
C LEU A 142 7.09 0.34 -1.66
N GLN A 143 7.46 0.77 -0.46
CA GLN A 143 8.67 0.28 0.22
C GLN A 143 8.60 -1.22 0.52
N MET A 144 7.42 -1.70 0.93
CA MET A 144 7.17 -3.12 1.19
C MET A 144 7.31 -3.95 -0.09
N ASN A 145 6.71 -3.51 -1.21
CA ASN A 145 6.82 -4.19 -2.50
C ASN A 145 8.29 -4.27 -2.95
N LYS A 146 9.05 -3.18 -2.80
CA LYS A 146 10.48 -3.18 -3.11
C LYS A 146 11.26 -4.17 -2.24
N PHE A 147 10.98 -4.22 -0.93
CA PHE A 147 11.60 -5.19 -0.03
C PHE A 147 11.29 -6.63 -0.43
N GLU A 148 10.05 -6.91 -0.84
CA GLU A 148 9.63 -8.20 -1.35
C GLU A 148 10.35 -8.58 -2.65
N ASP A 149 10.38 -7.68 -3.64
CA ASP A 149 11.03 -7.92 -4.93
C ASP A 149 12.52 -8.21 -4.75
N GLU A 150 13.22 -7.40 -3.94
CA GLU A 150 14.64 -7.62 -3.64
C GLU A 150 14.89 -8.93 -2.88
N ALA A 151 14.00 -9.31 -1.97
CA ALA A 151 14.11 -10.55 -1.21
C ALA A 151 13.87 -11.76 -2.11
N ASN A 152 12.85 -11.71 -2.96
CA ASN A 152 12.54 -12.76 -3.93
C ASN A 152 13.69 -12.93 -4.93
N ASP A 153 14.26 -11.85 -5.47
CA ASP A 153 15.43 -11.91 -6.36
C ASP A 153 16.62 -12.63 -5.70
N VAL A 154 16.90 -12.33 -4.43
CA VAL A 154 17.96 -13.03 -3.68
C VAL A 154 17.65 -14.51 -3.47
N LEU A 155 16.42 -14.84 -3.08
CA LEU A 155 16.01 -16.22 -2.83
C LEU A 155 16.09 -17.07 -4.10
N ILE A 156 15.58 -16.56 -5.23
CA ILE A 156 15.65 -17.21 -6.54
C ILE A 156 17.11 -17.41 -6.94
N ASN A 157 17.92 -16.35 -6.92
CA ASN A 157 19.32 -16.45 -7.32
C ASN A 157 20.13 -17.37 -6.42
N ALA A 158 19.82 -17.44 -5.13
CA ALA A 158 20.49 -18.36 -4.21
C ALA A 158 20.20 -19.82 -4.57
N VAL A 159 18.94 -20.18 -4.76
CA VAL A 159 18.56 -21.54 -5.17
C VAL A 159 19.13 -21.86 -6.56
N TYR A 160 19.05 -20.92 -7.49
CA TYR A 160 19.57 -21.10 -8.85
C TYR A 160 21.09 -21.32 -8.86
N ALA A 161 21.85 -20.45 -8.18
CA ALA A 161 23.30 -20.61 -8.04
C ALA A 161 23.66 -21.95 -7.39
N GLU A 162 22.94 -22.35 -6.33
CA GLU A 162 23.16 -23.64 -5.68
C GLU A 162 22.96 -24.82 -6.65
N ARG A 163 21.88 -24.82 -7.44
CA ARG A 163 21.60 -25.86 -8.44
C ARG A 163 22.65 -25.92 -9.54
N LEU A 164 23.07 -24.77 -10.07
CA LEU A 164 24.13 -24.70 -11.07
C LEU A 164 25.45 -25.25 -10.52
N ILE A 165 25.85 -24.85 -9.31
CA ILE A 165 27.07 -25.37 -8.67
C ILE A 165 26.96 -26.87 -8.45
N GLN A 166 25.82 -27.37 -7.93
CA GLN A 166 25.59 -28.80 -7.74
C GLN A 166 25.68 -29.60 -9.05
N TYR A 167 25.13 -29.06 -10.14
CA TYR A 167 25.22 -29.68 -11.46
C TYR A 167 26.67 -29.67 -11.97
N GLY A 168 27.34 -28.52 -11.93
CA GLY A 168 28.71 -28.35 -12.41
C GLY A 168 29.74 -29.17 -11.62
N ASN A 169 29.48 -29.45 -10.34
CA ASN A 169 30.33 -30.32 -9.51
C ASN A 169 30.50 -31.73 -10.09
N ARG A 170 29.59 -32.19 -10.96
CA ARG A 170 29.68 -33.50 -11.63
C ARG A 170 30.84 -33.57 -12.63
N TYR A 171 31.24 -32.43 -13.20
CA TYR A 171 32.24 -32.35 -14.28
C TYR A 171 33.56 -31.71 -13.83
N ARG A 172 33.69 -31.34 -12.54
CA ARG A 172 34.88 -30.65 -12.00
C ARG A 172 36.20 -31.37 -12.25
N LYS A 173 36.20 -32.70 -12.16
CA LYS A 173 37.43 -33.51 -12.31
C LYS A 173 37.93 -33.52 -13.76
N ASP A 174 37.01 -33.36 -14.70
CA ASP A 174 37.29 -33.54 -16.12
C ASP A 174 37.50 -32.20 -16.85
N ASN A 175 37.17 -31.07 -16.21
CA ASN A 175 37.31 -29.73 -16.80
C ASN A 175 37.88 -28.71 -15.79
N HIS A 176 39.15 -28.36 -15.98
CA HIS A 176 39.89 -27.42 -15.12
C HIS A 176 39.35 -25.98 -15.16
N ASP A 177 38.88 -25.52 -16.32
CA ASP A 177 38.36 -24.15 -16.45
C ASP A 177 36.96 -24.00 -15.84
N LEU A 178 36.17 -25.07 -15.89
CA LEU A 178 34.93 -25.18 -15.12
C LEU A 178 35.22 -25.17 -13.60
N ASP A 179 36.20 -25.95 -13.14
CA ASP A 179 36.56 -26.00 -11.71
C ASP A 179 36.95 -24.61 -11.17
N LYS A 180 37.79 -23.86 -11.91
CA LYS A 180 38.13 -22.47 -11.54
C LYS A 180 36.89 -21.59 -11.43
N SER A 181 36.01 -21.64 -12.42
CA SER A 181 34.80 -20.80 -12.47
C SER A 181 33.85 -21.12 -11.31
N LEU A 182 33.66 -22.41 -11.01
CA LEU A 182 32.81 -22.84 -9.91
C LEU A 182 33.42 -22.52 -8.53
N ASN A 183 34.74 -22.56 -8.38
CA ASN A 183 35.42 -22.10 -7.16
C ASN A 183 35.19 -20.59 -6.92
N GLU A 184 35.22 -19.77 -7.98
CA GLU A 184 34.86 -18.36 -7.87
C GLU A 184 33.37 -18.17 -7.51
N ALA A 185 32.48 -18.92 -8.17
CA ALA A 185 31.05 -18.88 -7.90
C ALA A 185 30.72 -19.27 -6.45
N GLU A 186 31.35 -20.31 -5.89
CA GLU A 186 31.20 -20.70 -4.49
C GLU A 186 31.69 -19.61 -3.53
N ARG A 187 32.82 -18.96 -3.84
CA ARG A 187 33.33 -17.84 -3.04
C ARG A 187 32.32 -16.69 -3.02
N LEU A 188 31.71 -16.38 -4.16
CA LEU A 188 30.68 -15.35 -4.26
C LEU A 188 29.41 -15.74 -3.49
N PHE A 189 28.99 -16.99 -3.61
CA PHE A 189 27.85 -17.55 -2.87
C PHE A 189 28.01 -17.34 -1.35
N LYS A 190 29.17 -17.75 -0.81
CA LYS A 190 29.51 -17.57 0.61
C LYS A 190 29.53 -16.11 1.07
N ASN A 191 29.73 -15.17 0.14
CA ASN A 191 29.74 -13.72 0.40
C ASN A 191 28.39 -13.05 0.08
N ASN A 192 27.29 -13.81 0.02
CA ASN A 192 25.94 -13.33 -0.30
C ASN A 192 25.82 -12.64 -1.68
N ARG A 193 26.73 -12.95 -2.62
CA ARG A 193 26.72 -12.42 -3.99
C ARG A 193 26.03 -13.42 -4.93
N TYR A 194 24.81 -13.82 -4.59
CA TYR A 194 24.08 -14.90 -5.26
C TYR A 194 23.87 -14.68 -6.76
N LYS A 195 23.41 -13.48 -7.16
CA LYS A 195 23.26 -13.13 -8.58
C LYS A 195 24.56 -13.26 -9.37
N ARG A 196 25.70 -12.85 -8.78
CA ARG A 196 26.98 -12.98 -9.47
C ARG A 196 27.47 -14.43 -9.49
N SER A 197 27.15 -15.19 -8.45
CA SER A 197 27.44 -16.63 -8.35
C SER A 197 26.67 -17.42 -9.41
N SER A 198 25.38 -17.13 -9.61
CA SER A 198 24.57 -17.74 -10.67
C SER A 198 25.10 -17.38 -12.05
N GLU A 199 25.35 -16.09 -12.34
CA GLU A 199 25.90 -15.63 -13.63
C GLU A 199 27.21 -16.35 -14.01
N ILE A 200 28.15 -16.49 -13.08
CA ILE A 200 29.43 -17.19 -13.35
C ILE A 200 29.22 -18.68 -13.57
N SER A 201 28.36 -19.30 -12.76
CA SER A 201 28.08 -20.74 -12.89
C SER A 201 27.35 -21.05 -14.20
N GLU A 202 26.39 -20.21 -14.58
CA GLU A 202 25.65 -20.28 -15.84
C GLU A 202 26.60 -20.15 -17.03
N GLN A 203 27.44 -19.11 -17.06
CA GLN A 203 28.40 -18.93 -18.16
C GLN A 203 29.34 -20.12 -18.31
N ALA A 204 29.81 -20.68 -17.20
CA ALA A 204 30.71 -21.84 -17.23
C ALA A 204 29.99 -23.12 -17.70
N LEU A 205 28.73 -23.30 -17.33
CA LEU A 205 27.92 -24.45 -17.74
C LEU A 205 27.45 -24.36 -19.18
N GLU A 206 27.10 -23.17 -19.68
CA GLU A 206 26.71 -22.97 -21.08
C GLU A 206 27.87 -23.24 -22.06
N GLN A 207 29.12 -23.02 -21.62
CA GLN A 207 30.30 -23.41 -22.40
C GLN A 207 30.51 -24.93 -22.45
N LEU A 208 30.03 -25.66 -21.43
CA LEU A 208 30.14 -27.10 -21.32
C LEU A 208 29.00 -27.80 -22.06
N GLU A 209 27.77 -27.41 -21.76
CA GLU A 209 26.53 -27.97 -22.28
C GLU A 209 25.53 -26.84 -22.57
N PRO A 210 25.45 -26.37 -23.81
CA PRO A 210 24.55 -25.28 -24.18
C PRO A 210 23.08 -25.62 -23.88
N GLY A 211 22.37 -24.70 -23.22
CA GLY A 211 20.95 -24.81 -22.87
C GLY A 211 20.65 -25.42 -21.49
N ILE A 212 21.67 -25.93 -20.78
CA ILE A 212 21.47 -26.53 -19.45
C ILE A 212 21.06 -25.49 -18.40
N ALA A 213 21.57 -24.26 -18.50
CA ALA A 213 21.28 -23.23 -17.51
C ALA A 213 19.80 -22.82 -17.58
N GLN A 214 19.25 -22.67 -18.79
CA GLN A 214 17.83 -22.38 -19.00
C GLN A 214 16.92 -23.51 -18.48
N HIS A 215 17.35 -24.77 -18.60
CA HIS A 215 16.61 -25.90 -18.05
C HIS A 215 16.55 -25.82 -16.52
N ILE A 216 17.69 -25.59 -15.87
CA ILE A 216 17.79 -25.45 -14.42
C ILE A 216 17.01 -24.23 -13.92
N GLU A 217 17.09 -23.10 -14.64
CA GLU A 217 16.34 -21.88 -14.31
C GLU A 217 14.83 -22.16 -14.28
N ARG A 218 14.30 -22.85 -15.30
CA ARG A 218 12.88 -23.22 -15.37
C ARG A 218 12.46 -24.10 -14.20
N GLU A 219 13.25 -25.12 -13.86
CA GLU A 219 12.97 -25.99 -12.72
C GLU A 219 12.93 -25.22 -11.39
N VAL A 220 13.80 -24.23 -11.22
CA VAL A 220 13.83 -23.39 -10.02
C VAL A 220 12.60 -22.50 -9.93
N LEU A 221 12.16 -21.90 -11.04
CA LEU A 221 10.95 -21.07 -11.07
C LEU A 221 9.68 -21.89 -10.82
N GLU A 222 9.60 -23.11 -11.35
CA GLU A 222 8.47 -24.03 -11.11
C GLU A 222 8.39 -24.48 -9.63
N GLN A 223 9.52 -24.62 -8.95
CA GLN A 223 9.56 -25.00 -7.51
C GLN A 223 9.21 -23.84 -6.57
N GLN A 224 9.22 -22.59 -7.04
CA GLN A 224 8.89 -21.40 -6.25
C GLN A 224 7.51 -20.79 -6.57
N SER A 225 6.77 -21.38 -7.52
CA SER A 225 5.39 -21.04 -7.87
C SER A 225 4.38 -21.77 -7.00
#